data_AF-A0A9D7N8Q0-F1
#
_entry.id   AF-A0A9D7N8Q0-F1
#
_cell.length_a   1.000
_cell.length_b   1.000
_cell.length_c   1.000
_cell.angle_alpha   90.00
_cell.angle_beta   90.00
_cell.angle_gamma   90.00
#
_symmetry.space_group_name_H-M   'P 1'
#
loop_
_entity.id
_entity.type
_entity.pdbx_description
1 polymer ?
#
loop_
_entity_poly.entity_id
_entity_poly.type
_entity_poly.pdbx_seq_one_letter_code
_entity_poly.pdbx_strand_id
1 'polypeptide(L)'
;MKKRATFHELTVERLILREPNEGRVRAVLETFGDGAVPSVRLSLLDARGEPALVMQLDSDGAPVVHVGHPDRGVTVTISPNAVDLWSGGNVVASVRSGEDGGAVEVADGEGRVTKSSGTR
;
A
#
# COMPACT_ATOMS: atom_id res chain seq x y z
N MET A 1 14.61 -28.73 12.78
CA MET A 1 15.12 -27.74 13.75
C MET A 1 15.03 -26.36 13.11
N LYS A 2 14.19 -25.43 13.61
CA LYS A 2 14.13 -24.07 13.04
C LYS A 2 15.36 -23.29 13.50
N LYS A 3 16.22 -22.84 12.57
CA LYS A 3 17.32 -21.94 12.90
C LYS A 3 16.74 -20.59 13.31
N ARG A 4 17.17 -20.04 14.44
CA ARG A 4 16.78 -18.73 14.96
C ARG A 4 17.97 -17.80 14.84
N ALA A 5 17.78 -16.65 14.22
CA ALA A 5 18.71 -15.53 14.26
C ALA A 5 18.02 -14.38 15.00
N THR A 6 18.77 -13.73 15.89
CA THR A 6 18.30 -12.54 16.61
C THR A 6 19.26 -11.41 16.26
N PHE A 7 18.70 -10.30 15.81
CA PHE A 7 19.43 -9.06 15.54
C PHE A 7 18.90 -8.00 16.50
N HIS A 8 19.80 -7.18 17.06
CA HIS A 8 19.42 -6.07 17.93
C HIS A 8 19.19 -4.79 17.14
N GLU A 9 20.04 -4.56 16.12
CA GLU A 9 19.95 -3.42 15.21
C GLU A 9 20.47 -3.86 13.84
N LEU A 10 19.86 -3.31 12.79
CA LEU A 10 20.24 -3.57 11.41
C LEU A 10 20.07 -2.28 10.60
N THR A 11 21.16 -1.79 10.01
CA THR A 11 21.15 -0.64 9.11
C THR A 11 21.36 -1.13 7.68
N VAL A 12 20.31 -1.09 6.86
CA VAL A 12 20.33 -1.51 5.46
C VAL A 12 19.38 -0.64 4.65
N GLU A 13 19.71 -0.41 3.38
CA GLU A 13 18.78 0.21 2.43
C GLU A 13 17.69 -0.76 2.00
N ARG A 14 17.99 -2.07 2.06
CA ARG A 14 17.09 -3.11 1.56
C ARG A 14 17.28 -4.43 2.30
N LEU A 15 16.19 -4.97 2.81
CA LEU A 15 16.07 -6.29 3.42
C LEU A 15 15.12 -7.15 2.58
N ILE A 16 15.62 -8.32 2.14
CA ILE A 16 14.87 -9.25 1.29
C ILE A 16 14.61 -10.54 2.07
N LEU A 17 13.34 -10.89 2.28
CA LEU A 17 12.92 -12.13 2.91
C LEU A 17 12.62 -13.17 1.84
N ARG A 18 13.30 -14.31 1.90
CA ARG A 18 13.17 -15.42 0.94
C ARG A 18 12.71 -16.70 1.62
N GLU A 19 12.04 -17.55 0.85
CA GLU A 19 11.77 -18.93 1.28
C GLU A 19 13.08 -19.71 1.44
N PRO A 20 13.23 -20.52 2.50
CA PRO A 20 14.49 -21.21 2.79
C PRO A 20 15.00 -22.18 1.71
N ASN A 21 14.10 -22.76 0.92
CA ASN A 21 14.43 -23.84 -0.03
C ASN A 21 14.37 -23.37 -1.48
N GLU A 22 13.27 -22.73 -1.86
CA GLU A 22 13.03 -22.31 -3.25
C GLU A 22 13.62 -20.92 -3.55
N GLY A 23 14.08 -20.18 -2.53
CA GLY A 23 14.70 -18.86 -2.70
C GLY A 23 13.75 -17.75 -3.18
N ARG A 24 12.45 -18.06 -3.34
CA ARG A 24 11.41 -17.11 -3.73
C ARG A 24 11.36 -15.95 -2.74
N VAL A 25 11.33 -14.73 -3.25
CA VAL A 25 11.15 -13.52 -2.42
C VAL A 25 9.71 -13.47 -1.95
N ARG A 26 9.49 -13.28 -0.65
CA ARG A 26 8.17 -13.16 -0.04
C ARG A 26 7.89 -11.78 0.53
N ALA A 27 8.95 -11.08 0.92
CA ALA A 27 8.82 -9.71 1.33
C ALA A 27 10.10 -8.92 1.05
N VAL A 28 9.93 -7.62 0.84
CA VAL A 28 11.01 -6.65 0.71
C VAL A 28 10.68 -5.49 1.64
N LEU A 29 11.62 -5.14 2.51
CA LEU A 29 11.62 -3.88 3.25
C LEU A 29 12.73 -3.02 2.67
N GLU A 30 12.41 -1.83 2.19
CA GLU A 30 13.41 -0.96 1.56
C GLU A 30 13.15 0.52 1.85
N THR A 31 14.23 1.28 1.88
CA THR A 31 14.16 2.73 1.76
C THR A 31 14.01 3.11 0.30
N PHE A 32 13.14 4.05 -0.02
CA PHE A 32 12.87 4.49 -1.38
C PHE A 32 12.65 6.00 -1.45
N GLY A 33 12.80 6.55 -2.65
CA GLY A 33 12.69 7.98 -2.93
C GLY A 33 13.98 8.75 -2.62
N ASP A 34 14.21 9.83 -3.36
CA ASP A 34 15.41 10.68 -3.25
C ASP A 34 15.17 11.88 -2.32
N GLY A 35 14.16 11.79 -1.46
CA GLY A 35 13.74 12.87 -0.56
C GLY A 35 14.71 13.07 0.61
N ALA A 36 14.66 14.26 1.23
CA ALA A 36 15.43 14.59 2.43
C ALA A 36 15.07 13.70 3.64
N VAL A 37 13.87 13.10 3.63
CA VAL A 37 13.43 12.09 4.60
C VAL A 37 13.31 10.76 3.86
N PRO A 38 14.09 9.72 4.23
CA PRO A 38 14.00 8.42 3.57
C PRO A 38 12.62 7.82 3.81
N SER A 39 11.88 7.54 2.73
CA SER A 39 10.60 6.86 2.82
C SER A 39 10.86 5.35 2.94
N VAL A 40 10.04 4.66 3.73
CA VAL A 40 10.18 3.21 3.94
C VAL A 40 8.99 2.50 3.32
N ARG A 41 9.26 1.43 2.56
CA ARG A 41 8.25 0.56 1.95
C ARG A 41 8.44 -0.88 2.38
N LEU A 42 7.36 -1.50 2.85
CA LEU A 42 7.25 -2.94 3.04
C LEU A 42 6.31 -3.52 1.97
N SER A 43 6.85 -4.38 1.12
CA SER A 43 6.09 -5.10 0.09
C SER A 43 6.01 -6.58 0.46
N LEU A 44 4.81 -7.14 0.52
CA LEU A 44 4.57 -8.59 0.57
C LEU A 44 4.20 -9.08 -0.82
N LEU A 45 4.86 -10.15 -1.25
CA LEU A 45 4.73 -10.69 -2.60
C LEU A 45 3.86 -11.94 -2.64
N ASP A 46 3.09 -12.08 -3.71
CA ASP A 46 2.30 -13.26 -4.03
C ASP A 46 3.18 -14.44 -4.51
N ALA A 47 2.55 -15.54 -4.93
CA ALA A 47 3.25 -16.72 -5.42
C ALA A 47 4.02 -16.50 -6.74
N ARG A 48 3.71 -15.43 -7.48
CA ARG A 48 4.36 -15.03 -8.73
C ARG A 48 5.48 -14.01 -8.51
N GLY A 49 5.61 -13.48 -7.30
CA GLY A 49 6.58 -12.45 -6.95
C GLY A 49 6.06 -11.03 -7.17
N GLU A 50 4.75 -10.86 -7.37
CA GLU A 50 4.11 -9.56 -7.56
C GLU A 50 3.62 -9.00 -6.22
N PRO A 51 3.64 -7.66 -6.01
CA PRO A 51 3.11 -7.05 -4.79
C PRO A 51 1.62 -7.38 -4.57
N ALA A 52 1.34 -8.03 -3.44
CA ALA A 52 -0.02 -8.31 -2.97
C ALA A 52 -0.46 -7.34 -1.87
N LEU A 53 0.50 -6.85 -1.08
CA LEU A 53 0.30 -5.84 -0.05
C LEU A 53 1.53 -4.94 -0.03
N VAL A 54 1.32 -3.63 -0.08
CA VAL A 54 2.38 -2.63 0.07
C VAL A 54 1.99 -1.69 1.19
N MET A 55 2.90 -1.46 2.13
CA MET A 55 2.75 -0.46 3.19
C MET A 55 3.90 0.53 3.06
N GLN A 56 3.60 1.82 3.09
CA GLN A 56 4.59 2.88 2.98
C GLN A 56 4.16 4.13 3.74
N LEU A 57 5.06 5.10 3.80
CA LEU A 57 4.71 6.47 4.18
C LEU A 57 4.54 7.31 2.90
N ASP A 58 3.61 8.25 2.92
CA ASP A 58 3.52 9.30 1.91
C ASP A 58 4.56 10.42 2.15
N SER A 59 4.52 11.46 1.33
CA SER A 59 5.44 12.61 1.43
C SER A 59 5.32 13.39 2.74
N ASP A 60 4.19 13.31 3.42
CA ASP A 60 3.93 13.98 4.69
C ASP A 60 4.23 13.06 5.89
N GLY A 61 4.72 11.84 5.62
CA GLY A 61 5.01 10.84 6.64
C GLY A 61 3.76 10.09 7.12
N ALA A 62 2.63 10.22 6.45
CA ALA A 62 1.41 9.54 6.81
C ALA A 62 1.40 8.09 6.27
N PRO A 63 0.87 7.13 7.03
CA PRO A 63 0.86 5.73 6.60
C PRO A 63 -0.15 5.50 5.46
N VAL A 64 0.29 4.78 4.44
CA VAL A 64 -0.53 4.35 3.31
C VAL A 64 -0.39 2.85 3.11
N VAL A 65 -1.52 2.16 2.90
CA VAL A 65 -1.58 0.73 2.61
C VAL A 65 -2.25 0.51 1.26
N HIS A 66 -1.60 -0.23 0.37
CA HIS A 66 -2.14 -0.70 -0.89
C HIS A 66 -2.35 -2.22 -0.85
N VAL A 67 -3.56 -2.68 -1.15
CA VAL A 67 -3.86 -4.08 -1.43
C VAL A 67 -3.86 -4.28 -2.94
N GLY A 68 -2.97 -5.14 -3.43
CA GLY A 68 -2.66 -5.30 -4.85
C GLY A 68 -1.46 -4.47 -5.31
N HIS A 69 -1.18 -4.49 -6.61
CA HIS A 69 -0.01 -3.82 -7.18
C HIS A 69 -0.26 -2.30 -7.35
N PRO A 70 0.55 -1.41 -6.73
CA PRO A 70 0.35 0.04 -6.79
C PRO A 70 0.22 0.58 -8.22
N ASP A 71 1.10 0.12 -9.11
CA ASP A 71 1.20 0.65 -10.48
C ASP A 71 0.38 -0.11 -11.55
N ARG A 72 -0.24 -1.25 -11.22
CA ARG A 72 -0.93 -2.13 -12.20
C ARG A 72 -2.43 -2.31 -11.94
N GLY A 73 -2.98 -1.46 -11.08
CA GLY A 73 -4.34 -1.58 -10.58
C GLY A 73 -4.32 -2.05 -9.14
N VAL A 74 -4.08 -1.10 -8.23
CA VAL A 74 -4.44 -1.24 -6.83
C VAL A 74 -5.86 -1.79 -6.76
N THR A 75 -6.13 -2.67 -5.80
CA THR A 75 -7.51 -3.04 -5.47
C THR A 75 -8.04 -2.09 -4.42
N VAL A 76 -7.28 -1.83 -3.35
CA VAL A 76 -7.67 -0.89 -2.28
C VAL A 76 -6.47 -0.04 -1.85
N THR A 77 -6.67 1.28 -1.73
CA THR A 77 -5.75 2.18 -1.01
C THR A 77 -6.41 2.62 0.28
N ILE A 78 -5.68 2.55 1.39
CA ILE A 78 -6.07 3.07 2.69
C ILE A 78 -5.08 4.16 3.07
N SER A 79 -5.58 5.38 3.24
CA SER A 79 -4.84 6.54 3.74
C SER A 79 -5.48 7.03 5.06
N PRO A 80 -4.88 8.01 5.77
CA PRO A 80 -5.44 8.50 7.03
C PRO A 80 -6.88 9.01 6.93
N ASN A 81 -7.26 9.55 5.78
CA ASN A 81 -8.53 10.24 5.57
C ASN A 81 -9.41 9.59 4.48
N ALA A 82 -8.94 8.53 3.83
CA ALA A 82 -9.68 7.90 2.74
C ALA A 82 -9.46 6.39 2.65
N VAL A 83 -10.48 5.70 2.15
CA VAL A 83 -10.38 4.33 1.65
C VAL A 83 -10.92 4.34 0.21
N ASP A 84 -10.06 4.04 -0.74
CA ASP A 84 -10.38 4.03 -2.16
C ASP A 84 -10.31 2.59 -2.71
N LEU A 85 -11.39 2.14 -3.33
CA LEU A 85 -11.45 0.91 -4.14
C LEU A 85 -11.17 1.27 -5.59
N TRP A 86 -10.25 0.54 -6.21
CA TRP A 86 -9.76 0.82 -7.56
C TRP A 86 -10.09 -0.32 -8.53
N SER A 87 -10.37 0.04 -9.79
CA SER A 87 -10.57 -0.90 -10.89
C SER A 87 -10.15 -0.25 -12.21
N GLY A 88 -9.35 -0.95 -13.02
CA GLY A 88 -8.92 -0.45 -14.33
C GLY A 88 -8.14 0.88 -14.31
N GLY A 89 -7.51 1.22 -13.19
CA GLY A 89 -6.81 2.49 -13.00
C GLY A 89 -7.69 3.65 -12.53
N ASN A 90 -8.96 3.39 -12.21
CA ASN A 90 -9.91 4.38 -11.70
C ASN A 90 -10.35 4.05 -10.27
N VAL A 91 -10.61 5.07 -9.45
CA VAL A 91 -11.33 4.92 -8.19
C VAL A 91 -12.81 4.69 -8.51
N VAL A 92 -13.34 3.54 -8.12
CA VAL A 92 -14.74 3.15 -8.37
C VAL A 92 -15.60 3.22 -7.11
N ALA A 93 -14.98 3.24 -5.93
CA ALA A 93 -15.65 3.61 -4.68
C ALA A 93 -14.66 4.30 -3.75
N SER A 94 -15.13 5.32 -3.03
CA SER A 94 -14.33 6.08 -2.09
C SER A 94 -15.13 6.35 -0.83
N VAL A 95 -14.49 6.19 0.34
CA VAL A 95 -14.98 6.69 1.62
C VAL A 95 -13.97 7.70 2.10
N ARG A 96 -14.39 8.93 2.38
CA ARG A 96 -13.54 10.04 2.81
C ARG A 96 -14.04 10.61 4.13
N SER A 97 -13.11 11.08 4.95
CA SER A 97 -13.39 11.82 6.17
C SER A 97 -12.51 13.07 6.21
N GLY A 98 -13.09 14.21 6.54
CA GLY A 98 -12.40 15.48 6.74
C GLY A 98 -12.98 16.27 7.91
N GLU A 99 -12.43 17.45 8.16
CA GLU A 99 -12.89 18.34 9.23
C GLU A 99 -14.36 18.75 9.06
N ASP A 100 -14.79 18.94 7.80
CA ASP A 100 -16.15 19.34 7.43
C ASP A 100 -17.12 18.15 7.27
N GLY A 101 -16.72 16.95 7.70
CA GLY A 101 -17.54 15.74 7.65
C GLY A 101 -17.02 14.64 6.73
N GLY A 102 -17.83 13.61 6.54
CA GLY A 102 -17.51 12.43 5.72
C GLY A 102 -18.29 12.39 4.41
N ALA A 103 -17.73 11.68 3.44
CA ALA A 103 -18.36 11.44 2.14
C ALA A 103 -18.15 10.00 1.67
N VAL A 104 -19.12 9.47 0.94
CA VAL A 104 -19.04 8.20 0.22
C VAL A 104 -19.41 8.44 -1.23
N GLU A 105 -18.56 7.99 -2.14
CA GLU A 105 -18.75 8.13 -3.58
C GLU A 105 -18.64 6.77 -4.26
N VAL A 106 -19.47 6.55 -5.29
CA VAL A 106 -19.41 5.39 -6.17
C VAL A 106 -19.36 5.89 -7.61
N ALA A 107 -18.43 5.36 -8.39
CA ALA A 107 -18.22 5.71 -9.79
C ALA A 107 -18.36 4.50 -10.73
N ASP A 108 -18.57 4.76 -12.01
CA ASP A 108 -18.51 3.74 -13.05
C ASP A 108 -17.05 3.34 -13.38
N GLY A 109 -16.87 2.37 -14.28
CA GLY A 109 -15.54 1.88 -14.69
C GLY A 109 -14.67 2.93 -15.42
N GLU A 110 -15.27 4.05 -15.84
CA GLU A 110 -14.56 5.20 -16.43
C GLU A 110 -14.21 6.26 -15.38
N GLY A 111 -14.54 6.02 -14.10
CA GLY A 111 -14.28 6.94 -12.99
C GLY A 111 -15.32 8.07 -12.86
N ARG A 112 -16.47 8.01 -13.54
CA ARG A 112 -17.52 9.02 -13.39
C ARG A 112 -18.37 8.72 -12.16
N VAL A 113 -18.48 9.68 -11.23
CA VAL A 113 -19.32 9.53 -10.02
C VAL A 113 -20.79 9.36 -10.43
N THR A 114 -21.39 8.25 -10.02
CA THR A 114 -22.79 7.90 -10.26
C THR A 114 -23.66 8.06 -9.02
N LYS A 115 -23.06 7.96 -7.83
CA LYS A 115 -23.72 8.20 -6.54
C LYS A 115 -22.74 8.87 -5.59
N SER A 116 -23.24 9.82 -4.81
CA SER A 116 -22.51 10.41 -3.70
C SER A 116 -23.44 10.67 -2.52
N SER A 117 -22.89 10.60 -1.31
CA SER A 117 -23.57 10.94 -0.07
C SER A 117 -22.53 11.54 0.87
N GLY A 118 -22.88 12.58 1.63
CA GLY A 118 -21.98 13.16 2.61
C GLY A 118 -22.73 13.81 3.77
N THR A 119 -22.01 13.99 4.87
CA THR A 119 -22.47 14.76 6.03
C THR A 119 -21.84 16.15 5.96
N ARG A 120 -22.63 17.20 6.20
CA ARG A 120 -22.12 18.53 6.55
C ARG A 120 -21.99 18.66 8.05
#